data_AF-A0A9D7D9T6-F1
#
_entry.id   AF-A0A9D7D9T6-F1
#
_cell.length_a   1.000
_cell.length_b   1.000
_cell.length_c   1.000
_cell.angle_alpha   90.00
_cell.angle_beta   90.00
_cell.angle_gamma   90.00
#
_symmetry.space_group_name_H-M   'P 1'
#
loop_
_entity.id
_entity.type
_entity.pdbx_description
1 polymer ?
#
loop_
_entity_poly.entity_id
_entity_poly.type
_entity_poly.pdbx_seq_one_letter_code
_entity_poly.pdbx_strand_id
1 'polypeptide(L)'
;MLRSLLLPLLLCPLLSISAEGEKPITSKISEAKVFLSGAQVSRTASATVPAGTSTFVFTGLAEGIDPQSIQVTGKGGYSILSVNHRINYLTESPKKKEIEDLQERIKSWSTTGTSRTVCSRYG
;
A
#
# COMPACT_ATOMS: atom_id res chain seq x y z
N MET A 1 -31.34 58.05 8.30
CA MET A 1 -31.01 57.04 9.33
C MET A 1 -30.90 55.63 8.71
N LEU A 2 -30.14 55.48 7.62
CA LEU A 2 -30.15 54.27 6.78
C LEU A 2 -28.72 53.88 6.37
N ARG A 3 -27.84 53.68 7.34
CA ARG A 3 -26.40 53.45 7.06
C ARG A 3 -25.66 52.53 8.03
N SER A 4 -26.35 51.94 9.01
CA SER A 4 -25.72 51.12 10.06
C SER A 4 -26.18 49.65 10.07
N LEU A 5 -26.97 49.21 9.08
CA LEU A 5 -27.43 47.82 8.94
C LEU A 5 -26.68 47.06 7.82
N LEU A 6 -25.42 47.42 7.60
CA LEU A 6 -24.51 46.86 6.58
C LEU A 6 -23.15 46.50 7.20
N LEU A 7 -23.16 46.18 8.50
CA LEU A 7 -21.99 45.88 9.33
C LEU A 7 -22.31 44.69 10.25
N PRO A 8 -21.75 43.49 10.04
CA PRO A 8 -21.87 42.78 8.78
C PRO A 8 -22.21 41.29 8.98
N LEU A 9 -22.82 40.76 7.94
CA LEU A 9 -22.82 39.39 7.42
C LEU A 9 -21.39 38.78 7.25
N LEU A 10 -20.38 39.37 7.90
CA LEU A 10 -18.95 39.01 7.96
C LEU A 10 -18.65 38.13 9.20
N LEU A 11 -19.64 37.33 9.60
CA LEU A 11 -19.44 36.23 10.53
C LEU A 11 -20.01 34.96 9.90
N CYS A 12 -19.71 34.76 8.62
CA CYS A 12 -19.83 33.44 8.01
C CYS A 12 -18.67 32.63 8.62
N PRO A 13 -18.92 31.65 9.51
CA PRO A 13 -17.87 30.77 9.93
C PRO A 13 -17.38 30.08 8.66
N LEU A 14 -16.06 30.13 8.44
CA LEU A 14 -15.40 29.39 7.38
C LEU A 14 -15.93 27.95 7.45
N LEU A 15 -16.71 27.57 6.43
CA LEU A 15 -17.05 26.19 6.18
C LEU A 15 -15.72 25.47 6.03
N SER A 16 -15.36 24.68 7.04
CA SER A 16 -14.23 23.76 6.98
C SER A 16 -14.48 22.81 5.82
N ILE A 17 -13.86 23.12 4.67
CA ILE A 17 -13.76 22.19 3.56
C ILE A 17 -12.79 21.11 4.01
N SER A 18 -13.34 20.05 4.60
CA SER A 18 -12.60 18.82 4.84
C SER A 18 -12.28 18.23 3.47
N ALA A 19 -11.06 18.49 2.97
CA ALA A 19 -10.56 17.76 1.82
C ALA A 19 -10.51 16.28 2.21
N GLU A 20 -11.38 15.48 1.61
CA GLU A 20 -11.45 14.05 1.86
C GLU A 20 -10.21 13.41 1.23
N GLY A 21 -9.13 13.38 2.02
CA GLY A 21 -7.82 12.90 1.62
C GLY A 21 -7.83 11.40 1.35
N GLU A 22 -6.84 10.94 0.60
CA GLU A 22 -6.63 9.53 0.32
C GLU A 22 -6.59 8.70 1.60
N LYS A 23 -7.49 7.73 1.73
CA LYS A 23 -7.56 6.87 2.91
C LYS A 23 -6.76 5.59 2.67
N PRO A 24 -5.61 5.40 3.34
CA PRO A 24 -4.86 4.16 3.21
C PRO A 24 -5.63 3.01 3.89
N ILE A 25 -5.80 1.91 3.17
CA ILE A 25 -6.44 0.70 3.67
C ILE A 25 -5.49 -0.48 3.48
N THR A 26 -5.24 -1.20 4.57
CA THR A 26 -4.49 -2.46 4.53
C THR A 26 -5.42 -3.58 4.07
N SER A 27 -5.05 -4.23 2.96
CA SER A 27 -5.77 -5.40 2.44
C SER A 27 -5.09 -6.70 2.85
N LYS A 28 -5.89 -7.73 3.13
CA LYS A 28 -5.40 -9.08 3.48
C LYS A 28 -5.48 -10.00 2.27
N ILE A 29 -4.49 -10.87 2.11
CA ILE A 29 -4.50 -11.90 1.07
C ILE A 29 -5.47 -12.99 1.52
N SER A 30 -6.47 -13.27 0.70
CA SER A 30 -7.47 -14.31 0.96
C SER A 30 -7.11 -15.62 0.28
N GLU A 31 -6.60 -15.57 -0.94
CA GLU A 31 -6.24 -16.75 -1.74
C GLU A 31 -5.13 -16.39 -2.73
N ALA A 32 -4.25 -17.35 -3.01
CA ALA A 32 -3.25 -17.24 -4.07
C ALA A 32 -3.26 -18.53 -4.90
N LYS A 33 -3.50 -18.40 -6.21
CA LYS A 33 -3.41 -19.50 -7.17
C LYS A 33 -2.15 -19.35 -8.00
N VAL A 34 -1.26 -20.32 -7.93
CA VAL A 34 0.03 -20.29 -8.63
C VAL A 34 -0.07 -21.12 -9.91
N PHE A 35 0.38 -20.54 -11.01
CA PHE A 35 0.45 -21.14 -12.34
C PHE A 35 1.91 -21.19 -12.82
N LEU A 36 2.16 -21.90 -13.93
CA LEU A 36 3.50 -22.02 -14.51
C LEU A 36 4.10 -20.68 -14.92
N SER A 37 3.26 -19.73 -15.34
CA SER A 37 3.67 -18.43 -15.88
C SER A 37 3.33 -17.24 -14.97
N GLY A 38 2.89 -17.48 -13.72
CA GLY A 38 2.53 -16.39 -12.81
C GLY A 38 1.67 -16.84 -11.64
N ALA A 39 1.12 -15.87 -10.90
CA ALA A 39 0.20 -16.15 -9.80
C ALA A 39 -0.96 -15.16 -9.81
N GLN A 40 -2.16 -15.67 -9.55
CA GLN A 40 -3.34 -14.86 -9.31
C GLN A 40 -3.53 -14.71 -7.81
N VAL A 41 -3.57 -13.46 -7.33
CA VAL A 41 -3.72 -13.14 -5.90
C VAL A 41 -5.07 -12.48 -5.67
N SER A 42 -5.89 -13.07 -4.81
CA SER A 42 -7.17 -12.50 -4.37
C SER A 42 -6.99 -11.86 -3.00
N ARG A 43 -7.36 -10.59 -2.87
CA ARG A 43 -7.26 -9.82 -1.63
C ARG A 43 -8.62 -9.28 -1.23
N THR A 44 -8.89 -9.29 0.07
CA THR A 44 -10.12 -8.75 0.65
C THR A 44 -9.78 -7.63 1.63
N ALA A 45 -10.60 -6.60 1.61
CA ALA A 45 -10.50 -5.46 2.53
C ALA A 45 -11.92 -4.97 2.85
N SER A 46 -12.13 -4.60 4.10
CA SER A 46 -13.39 -4.02 4.57
C SER A 46 -13.11 -2.59 5.02
N ALA A 47 -13.86 -1.64 4.46
CA ALA A 47 -13.78 -0.25 4.87
C ALA A 47 -15.15 0.43 4.78
N THR A 48 -15.40 1.36 5.68
CA THR A 48 -16.58 2.21 5.66
C THR A 48 -16.39 3.31 4.64
N VAL A 49 -17.29 3.37 3.66
CA VAL A 49 -17.34 4.41 2.63
C VAL A 49 -18.29 5.52 3.10
N PRO A 50 -17.81 6.77 3.30
CA PRO A 50 -18.68 7.90 3.62
C PRO A 50 -19.50 8.32 2.39
N ALA A 51 -20.54 9.13 2.62
CA ALA A 51 -21.34 9.67 1.53
C ALA A 51 -20.54 10.73 0.76
N GLY A 52 -20.26 10.48 -0.53
CA GLY A 52 -19.49 11.39 -1.37
C GLY A 52 -18.53 10.66 -2.30
N THR A 53 -17.51 11.39 -2.76
CA THR A 53 -16.39 10.83 -3.53
C THR A 53 -15.22 10.59 -2.61
N SER A 54 -14.88 9.32 -2.40
CA SER A 54 -13.75 8.93 -1.55
C SER A 54 -12.70 8.17 -2.35
N THR A 55 -11.43 8.48 -2.10
CA THR A 55 -10.30 7.78 -2.72
C THR A 55 -9.66 6.83 -1.72
N PHE A 56 -9.63 5.55 -2.06
CA PHE A 56 -9.02 4.50 -1.25
C PHE A 56 -7.69 4.05 -1.83
N VAL A 57 -6.69 3.89 -0.96
CA VAL A 57 -5.34 3.51 -1.36
C VAL A 57 -4.97 2.19 -0.71
N PHE A 58 -4.80 1.15 -1.52
CA PHE A 58 -4.34 -0.15 -1.08
C PHE A 58 -2.82 -0.23 -1.16
N THR A 59 -2.15 -0.46 -0.03
CA THR A 59 -0.69 -0.56 0.06
C THR A 59 -0.21 -2.00 0.19
N GLY A 60 1.08 -2.22 -0.07
CA GLY A 60 1.71 -3.55 0.03
C GLY A 60 1.25 -4.51 -1.06
N LEU A 61 1.00 -4.01 -2.27
CA LEU A 61 0.78 -4.81 -3.47
C LEU A 61 2.13 -5.20 -4.10
N ALA A 62 2.14 -6.27 -4.90
CA ALA A 62 3.34 -6.67 -5.63
C ALA A 62 3.67 -5.63 -6.71
N GLU A 63 4.95 -5.31 -6.88
CA GLU A 63 5.41 -4.32 -7.88
C GLU A 63 5.23 -4.81 -9.33
N GLY A 64 5.28 -6.13 -9.54
CA GLY A 64 5.13 -6.76 -10.86
C GLY A 64 3.68 -7.07 -11.27
N ILE A 65 2.71 -6.29 -10.81
CA ILE A 65 1.31 -6.45 -11.21
C ILE A 65 1.12 -5.84 -12.61
N ASP A 66 0.44 -6.58 -13.50
CA ASP A 66 -0.05 -6.02 -14.76
C ASP A 66 -1.26 -5.11 -14.48
N PRO A 67 -1.20 -3.79 -14.75
CA PRO A 67 -2.31 -2.87 -14.52
C PRO A 67 -3.60 -3.26 -15.22
N GLN A 68 -3.53 -3.93 -16.37
CA GLN A 68 -4.71 -4.36 -17.12
C GLN A 68 -5.39 -5.59 -16.51
N SER A 69 -4.69 -6.32 -15.64
CA SER A 69 -5.21 -7.49 -14.93
C SER A 69 -5.97 -7.15 -13.64
N ILE A 70 -5.93 -5.90 -13.20
CA ILE A 70 -6.53 -5.47 -11.93
C ILE A 70 -8.05 -5.45 -12.07
N GLN A 71 -8.72 -6.31 -11.30
CA GLN A 71 -10.17 -6.29 -11.16
C GLN A 71 -10.56 -5.98 -9.72
N VAL A 72 -11.48 -5.03 -9.56
CA VAL A 72 -12.00 -4.61 -8.26
C VAL A 72 -13.48 -4.90 -8.23
N THR A 73 -13.91 -5.64 -7.21
CA THR A 73 -15.33 -5.97 -7.00
C THR A 73 -15.64 -5.85 -5.51
N GLY A 74 -16.92 -5.70 -5.19
CA GLY A 74 -17.37 -5.80 -3.82
C GLY A 74 -18.88 -5.61 -3.72
N LYS A 75 -19.36 -5.68 -2.48
CA LYS A 75 -20.80 -5.69 -2.18
C LYS A 75 -21.17 -4.38 -1.49
N GLY A 76 -22.23 -3.72 -1.96
CA GLY A 76 -22.74 -2.46 -1.37
C GLY A 76 -23.33 -1.51 -2.41
N GLY A 77 -23.85 -0.37 -1.96
CA GLY A 77 -24.38 0.69 -2.81
C GLY A 77 -23.31 1.73 -3.15
N TYR A 78 -22.33 1.36 -3.98
CA TYR A 78 -21.28 2.29 -4.44
C TYR A 78 -21.04 2.13 -5.95
N SER A 79 -20.42 3.14 -6.56
CA SER A 79 -20.00 3.12 -7.95
C SER A 79 -18.48 3.30 -8.03
N ILE A 80 -17.82 2.48 -8.85
CA ILE A 80 -16.37 2.58 -9.08
C ILE A 80 -16.15 3.61 -10.18
N LEU A 81 -15.61 4.77 -9.82
CA LEU A 81 -15.33 5.84 -10.78
C LEU A 81 -14.06 5.55 -11.60
N SER A 82 -12.98 5.16 -10.93
CA SER A 82 -11.72 4.83 -11.57
C SER A 82 -10.88 3.92 -10.69
N VAL A 83 -10.01 3.14 -11.34
CA VAL A 83 -8.98 2.33 -10.67
C VAL A 83 -7.64 2.79 -11.23
N ASN A 84 -6.74 3.21 -10.35
CA ASN A 84 -5.41 3.66 -10.73
C ASN A 84 -4.35 2.85 -9.99
N HIS A 85 -3.30 2.46 -10.70
CA HIS A 85 -2.12 1.81 -10.15
C HIS A 85 -0.95 2.80 -10.16
N ARG A 86 -0.23 2.89 -9.05
CA ARG A 86 0.97 3.73 -8.92
C ARG A 86 2.02 3.02 -8.08
N ILE A 87 3.27 3.17 -8.48
CA ILE A 87 4.42 2.65 -7.74
C ILE A 87 5.02 3.82 -6.95
N ASN A 88 5.16 3.63 -5.63
CA ASN A 88 5.76 4.62 -4.75
C ASN A 88 7.24 4.26 -4.53
N TYR A 89 8.14 5.01 -5.18
CA TYR A 89 9.60 4.81 -5.09
C TYR A 89 10.24 5.53 -3.89
N LEU A 90 9.51 6.43 -3.22
CA LEU A 90 10.05 7.25 -2.13
C LEU A 90 9.96 6.54 -0.77
N THR A 91 9.12 5.51 -0.66
CA THR A 91 8.91 4.79 0.60
C THR A 91 9.75 3.51 0.61
N GLU A 92 10.54 3.31 1.68
CA GLU A 92 11.36 2.11 1.80
C GLU A 92 10.49 0.85 1.77
N SER A 93 10.76 -0.03 0.80
CA SER A 93 10.03 -1.30 0.69
C SER A 93 10.37 -2.22 1.86
N PRO A 94 9.38 -2.94 2.44
CA PRO A 94 9.63 -3.91 3.51
C PRO A 94 10.61 -5.02 3.09
N LYS A 95 10.70 -5.30 1.78
CA LYS A 95 11.68 -6.20 1.19
C LYS A 95 13.13 -5.85 1.52
N LYS A 96 13.46 -4.57 1.74
CA LYS A 96 14.85 -4.16 2.04
C LYS A 96 15.37 -4.81 3.32
N LYS A 97 14.55 -4.84 4.38
CA LYS A 97 14.91 -5.50 5.65
C LYS A 97 15.03 -7.01 5.51
N GLU A 98 14.08 -7.64 4.82
CA GLU A 98 14.12 -9.09 4.59
C GLU A 98 15.32 -9.51 3.75
N ILE A 99 15.69 -8.72 2.73
CA ILE A 99 16.88 -8.95 1.92
C ILE A 99 18.15 -8.80 2.76
N GLU A 100 18.23 -7.78 3.61
CA GLU A 100 19.36 -7.56 4.52
C GLU A 100 19.52 -8.75 5.49
N ASP A 101 18.44 -9.18 6.15
CA ASP A 101 18.45 -10.36 7.04
C ASP A 101 18.89 -11.64 6.29
N LEU A 102 18.42 -11.84 5.05
CA LEU A 102 18.81 -12.98 4.23
C LEU A 102 20.29 -12.91 3.82
N GLN A 103 20.81 -11.73 3.51
CA GLN A 103 22.22 -11.52 3.19
C GLN A 103 23.11 -11.76 4.40
N GLU A 104 22.71 -11.32 5.58
CA GLU A 104 23.41 -11.61 6.85
C GLU A 104 23.47 -13.12 7.12
N ARG A 105 22.34 -13.81 6.92
CA ARG A 105 22.27 -15.27 7.02
C ARG A 105 23.27 -15.90 6.05
N ILE A 106 23.23 -15.58 4.76
CA ILE A 106 24.16 -16.13 3.75
C ILE A 106 25.63 -15.89 4.14
N LYS A 107 25.95 -14.69 4.62
CA LYS A 107 27.30 -14.33 5.06
C LYS A 107 27.77 -15.23 6.21
N SER A 108 26.94 -15.47 7.23
CA SER A 108 27.28 -16.34 8.36
C SER A 108 27.48 -17.81 7.96
N TRP A 109 26.71 -18.33 7.00
CA TRP A 109 26.94 -19.67 6.45
C TRP A 109 28.28 -19.76 5.69
N SER A 110 28.62 -18.73 4.91
CA SER A 110 29.85 -18.69 4.10
C SER A 110 31.14 -18.66 4.95
N THR A 111 31.13 -17.95 6.08
CA THR A 111 32.26 -17.91 7.03
C THR A 111 32.40 -19.21 7.81
N THR A 112 31.28 -19.86 8.15
CA THR A 112 31.28 -21.16 8.85
C THR A 112 31.85 -22.30 7.98
N GLY A 113 31.58 -22.29 6.67
CA GLY A 113 32.14 -23.26 5.72
C GLY A 113 33.65 -23.06 5.45
N THR A 114 34.10 -21.80 5.42
CA THR A 114 35.51 -21.45 5.19
C THR A 114 36.39 -21.83 6.40
N SER A 115 35.91 -21.61 7.63
CA SER A 115 36.66 -21.96 8.84
C SER A 115 36.86 -23.48 9.03
N ARG A 116 35.96 -24.33 8.51
CA ARG A 116 36.09 -25.80 8.60
C ARG A 116 37.07 -26.38 7.58
N THR A 117 37.31 -25.69 6.47
CA THR A 117 38.18 -26.20 5.40
C THR A 117 39.66 -25.87 5.62
N VAL A 118 39.97 -24.81 6.37
CA VAL A 118 41.37 -24.39 6.62
C VAL A 118 42.05 -25.21 7.74
N CYS A 119 41.29 -25.83 8.66
CA CYS A 119 41.85 -26.63 9.75
C CYS A 119 42.35 -28.04 9.37
N SER A 120 42.15 -28.50 8.12
CA SER A 120 42.52 -29.87 7.71
C SER A 120 43.79 -29.94 6.84
N ARG A 121 44.56 -28.85 6.71
CA ARG A 121 45.74 -28.79 5.81
C ARG A 121 47.08 -28.54 6.52
N TYR A 122 47.15 -28.78 7.84
CA TYR A 122 48.42 -28.88 8.57
C TYR A 122 48.37 -30.11 9.48
N GLY A 123 48.79 -31.24 8.93
CA GLY A 123 48.98 -32.52 9.61
C GLY A 123 49.96 -33.34 8.80
#